data_AF-A0A815L4C4-F1
#
_entry.id   AF-A0A815L4C4-F1
#
_cell.length_a   1.000
_cell.length_b   1.000
_cell.length_c   1.000
_cell.angle_alpha   90.00
_cell.angle_beta   90.00
_cell.angle_gamma   90.00
#
_symmetry.space_group_name_H-M   'P 1'
#
loop_
_entity.id
_entity.type
_entity.pdbx_description
1 polymer ?
#
loop_
_entity_poly.entity_id
_entity_poly.type
_entity_poly.pdbx_seq_one_letter_code
_entity_poly.pdbx_strand_id
1 'polypeptide(L)'
;MNNSCDGFIVKVSDFGLAKIRQKTNRQMIKLSEQQSIVGTLQWTAPKLLKLERSSNASDIYSLAIILWELATRSVPYDQLDEKTIGWSICAGNRLKIPNYVPSDVASIISNAWNQDPTKRSTCLQIIADIKKAMAFNTNNIKTE
;
A
#
# COMPACT_ATOMS: atom_id res chain seq x y z
N MET A 1 35.32 5.97 -12.83
CA MET A 1 34.57 7.22 -13.11
C MET A 1 33.20 7.11 -12.45
N ASN A 2 32.77 8.18 -11.81
CA ASN A 2 31.81 8.23 -10.70
C ASN A 2 30.39 7.73 -11.06
N ASN A 3 29.90 6.73 -10.33
CA ASN A 3 28.46 6.40 -10.24
C ASN A 3 27.80 7.22 -9.12
N SER A 4 27.92 8.55 -9.14
CA SER A 4 27.11 9.38 -8.23
C SER A 4 25.72 9.49 -8.81
N CYS A 5 24.87 8.52 -8.50
CA CYS A 5 23.44 8.78 -8.47
C CYS A 5 23.21 9.68 -7.25
N ASP A 6 23.19 11.00 -7.47
CA ASP A 6 22.62 11.94 -6.50
C ASP A 6 21.10 11.70 -6.50
N GLY A 7 20.70 10.59 -5.90
CA GLY A 7 19.32 10.10 -5.85
C GLY A 7 18.64 10.53 -4.56
N PHE A 8 17.34 10.81 -4.65
CA PHE A 8 16.51 11.01 -3.46
C PHE A 8 16.43 9.70 -2.67
N ILE A 9 16.88 9.73 -1.41
CA ILE A 9 16.77 8.60 -0.48
C ILE A 9 15.46 8.74 0.28
N VAL A 10 14.47 7.90 -0.07
CA VAL A 10 13.21 7.80 0.68
C VAL A 10 13.41 6.89 1.89
N LYS A 11 12.95 7.34 3.06
CA LYS A 11 12.98 6.57 4.31
C LYS A 11 11.57 6.45 4.87
N VAL A 12 11.20 5.23 5.30
CA VAL A 12 9.96 5.00 6.04
C VAL A 12 10.18 5.46 7.48
N SER A 13 9.20 6.18 8.04
CA SER A 13 9.22 6.68 9.41
C SER A 13 7.85 6.47 10.08
N ASP A 14 7.73 6.89 11.34
CA ASP A 14 6.53 6.75 12.16
C ASP A 14 6.07 5.30 12.41
N PHE A 15 6.96 4.52 13.01
CA PHE A 15 6.64 3.17 13.50
C PHE A 15 5.96 3.19 14.88
N GLY A 16 5.38 4.31 15.33
CA GLY A 16 4.80 4.46 16.68
C GLY A 16 3.67 3.49 16.99
N LEU A 17 2.99 2.99 15.95
CA LEU A 17 1.92 1.98 16.04
C LEU A 17 2.37 0.58 15.59
N ALA A 18 3.63 0.41 15.18
CA ALA A 18 4.15 -0.87 14.71
C ALA A 18 4.17 -1.89 15.87
N LYS A 19 3.88 -3.16 15.57
CA LYS A 19 3.81 -4.22 16.56
C LYS A 19 4.88 -5.27 16.29
N ILE A 20 5.67 -5.61 17.32
CA ILE A 20 6.57 -6.77 17.27
C ILE A 20 5.70 -8.03 17.21
N ARG A 21 5.96 -8.87 16.22
CA ARG A 21 5.27 -10.14 16.05
C ARG A 21 5.78 -11.15 17.09
N GLN A 22 5.22 -11.12 18.30
CA GLN A 22 5.43 -12.19 19.27
C GLN A 22 4.62 -13.43 18.88
N LYS A 23 5.18 -14.63 19.05
CA LYS A 23 4.52 -15.93 18.80
C LYS A 23 3.33 -16.22 19.74
N THR A 24 3.01 -15.31 20.66
CA THR A 24 1.98 -15.48 21.69
C THR A 24 0.66 -14.85 21.24
N ASN A 25 -0.42 -15.62 21.38
CA ASN A 25 -1.77 -15.43 20.83
C ASN A 25 -2.57 -14.20 21.32
N ARG A 26 -1.94 -13.13 21.82
CA ARG A 26 -2.63 -12.00 22.44
C ARG A 26 -2.43 -10.71 21.65
N GLN A 27 -2.97 -10.66 20.43
CA GLN A 27 -3.18 -9.39 19.73
C GLN A 27 -4.60 -8.91 20.00
N MET A 28 -4.79 -8.14 21.07
CA MET A 28 -5.93 -7.23 21.16
C MET A 28 -5.51 -5.91 20.52
N ILE A 29 -6.31 -5.44 19.57
CA ILE A 29 -6.44 -4.00 19.37
C ILE A 29 -7.02 -3.49 20.69
N LYS A 30 -6.32 -2.58 21.39
CA LYS A 30 -6.90 -1.90 22.54
C LYS A 30 -8.13 -1.15 22.02
N LEU A 31 -9.30 -1.69 22.29
CA LEU A 31 -10.57 -1.01 22.12
C LEU A 31 -10.66 -0.04 23.30
N SER A 32 -10.24 1.21 23.10
CA SER A 32 -10.71 2.28 23.98
C SER A 32 -12.21 2.42 23.79
N GLU A 33 -12.95 2.71 24.86
CA GLU A 33 -14.42 2.87 24.88
C GLU A 33 -14.95 3.96 23.93
N GLN A 34 -14.06 4.73 23.31
CA GLN A 34 -14.34 5.59 22.17
C GLN A 34 -13.92 4.87 20.87
N GLN A 35 -14.90 4.54 20.04
CA GLN A 35 -14.80 3.80 18.78
C GLN A 35 -13.93 4.52 17.72
N SER A 36 -12.62 4.56 17.90
CA SER A 36 -11.69 5.01 16.85
C SER A 36 -10.77 3.85 16.48
N ILE A 37 -10.86 3.38 15.24
CA ILE A 37 -9.77 2.64 14.62
C ILE A 37 -8.58 3.59 14.65
N VAL A 38 -7.56 3.28 15.47
CA VAL A 38 -6.37 4.12 15.57
C VAL A 38 -5.58 3.95 14.28
N GLY A 39 -5.61 4.96 13.43
CA GLY A 39 -4.95 5.01 12.12
C GLY A 39 -5.83 5.63 11.04
N THR A 40 -5.22 6.14 9.97
CA THR A 40 -5.93 6.77 8.87
C THR A 40 -6.58 5.69 7.97
N LEU A 41 -7.91 5.60 7.98
CA LEU A 41 -8.68 4.47 7.45
C LEU A 41 -8.43 4.15 5.97
N GLN A 42 -8.08 5.16 5.19
CA GLN A 42 -7.83 5.09 3.75
C GLN A 42 -6.74 4.08 3.38
N TRP A 43 -5.75 3.88 4.26
CA TRP A 43 -4.64 2.93 4.07
C TRP A 43 -4.87 1.58 4.76
N THR A 44 -6.01 1.41 5.44
CA THR A 44 -6.27 0.23 6.28
C THR A 44 -6.82 -0.94 5.45
N ALA A 45 -6.18 -2.11 5.57
CA ALA A 45 -6.60 -3.32 4.86
C ALA A 45 -8.01 -3.80 5.28
N PRO A 46 -8.80 -4.42 4.37
CA PRO A 46 -10.16 -4.87 4.66
C PRO A 46 -10.31 -5.74 5.92
N LYS A 47 -9.34 -6.62 6.19
CA LYS A 47 -9.37 -7.49 7.36
C LYS A 47 -9.16 -6.74 8.69
N LEU A 48 -8.39 -5.65 8.68
CA LEU A 48 -8.17 -4.83 9.87
C LEU A 48 -9.44 -4.05 10.22
N LEU A 49 -10.19 -3.60 9.20
CA LEU A 49 -11.51 -3.00 9.37
C LEU A 49 -12.53 -4.00 9.97
N LYS A 50 -12.34 -5.30 9.72
CA LYS A 50 -13.10 -6.40 10.33
C LYS A 50 -12.56 -6.83 11.71
N LEU A 51 -11.67 -6.05 12.31
CA LEU A 51 -11.04 -6.32 13.62
C LEU A 51 -10.20 -7.61 13.67
N GLU A 52 -9.70 -8.06 12.52
CA GLU A 52 -8.76 -9.19 12.46
C GLU A 52 -7.32 -8.74 12.75
N ARG A 53 -6.44 -9.73 12.96
CA ARG A 53 -5.01 -9.48 13.28
C ARG A 53 -4.25 -8.90 12.09
N SER A 54 -3.30 -8.01 12.37
CA SER A 54 -2.35 -7.54 11.36
C SER A 54 -1.43 -8.66 10.89
N SER A 55 -0.96 -8.53 9.66
CA SER A 55 0.02 -9.41 9.02
C SER A 55 0.76 -8.63 7.94
N ASN A 56 1.84 -9.20 7.42
CA ASN A 56 2.61 -8.64 6.31
C ASN A 56 1.70 -8.27 5.11
N ALA A 57 0.67 -9.07 4.82
CA ALA A 57 -0.27 -8.79 3.73
C ALA A 57 -1.12 -7.52 3.96
N SER A 58 -1.30 -7.10 5.21
CA SER A 58 -1.94 -5.82 5.56
C SER A 58 -1.00 -4.66 5.24
N ASP A 59 0.28 -4.79 5.58
CA ASP A 59 1.29 -3.77 5.29
C ASP A 59 1.47 -3.59 3.77
N ILE A 60 1.39 -4.69 3.01
CA ILE A 60 1.38 -4.67 1.54
C ILE A 60 0.17 -3.89 0.99
N TYR A 61 -1.01 -4.03 1.60
CA TYR A 61 -2.18 -3.27 1.17
C TYR A 61 -1.95 -1.77 1.41
N SER A 62 -1.45 -1.40 2.58
CA SER A 62 -1.15 0.01 2.89
C SER A 62 -0.08 0.57 1.95
N LEU A 63 0.94 -0.23 1.62
CA LEU A 63 1.95 0.11 0.60
C LEU A 63 1.32 0.34 -0.79
N ALA A 64 0.33 -0.46 -1.19
CA ALA A 64 -0.37 -0.28 -2.46
C ALA A 64 -1.11 1.05 -2.55
N ILE A 65 -1.74 1.50 -1.45
CA ILE A 65 -2.39 2.81 -1.37
C ILE A 65 -1.35 3.93 -1.47
N ILE A 66 -0.19 3.80 -0.83
CA ILE A 66 0.93 4.76 -0.97
C ILE A 66 1.43 4.80 -2.42
N LEU A 67 1.60 3.65 -3.07
CA LEU A 67 2.02 3.59 -4.48
C LEU A 67 0.99 4.26 -5.39
N TRP A 68 -0.31 4.08 -5.12
CA TRP A 68 -1.37 4.78 -5.82
C TRP A 68 -1.32 6.30 -5.61
N GLU A 69 -1.12 6.75 -4.37
CA GLU A 69 -1.00 8.16 -4.01
C GLU A 69 0.21 8.81 -4.71
N LEU A 70 1.35 8.12 -4.75
CA LEU A 70 2.54 8.58 -5.46
C LEU A 70 2.33 8.66 -6.98
N ALA A 71 1.67 7.65 -7.56
CA ALA A 71 1.41 7.59 -8.99
C ALA A 71 0.38 8.64 -9.46
N THR A 72 -0.59 8.97 -8.60
CA THR A 72 -1.70 9.87 -8.95
C THR A 72 -1.53 11.28 -8.38
N ARG A 73 -0.61 11.47 -7.43
CA ARG A 73 -0.46 12.71 -6.64
C ARG A 73 -1.76 13.18 -5.99
N SER A 74 -2.63 12.24 -5.64
CA SER A 74 -3.98 12.50 -5.14
C SER A 74 -4.18 11.90 -3.75
N VAL A 75 -5.04 12.52 -2.94
CA VAL A 75 -5.42 12.00 -1.62
C VAL A 75 -6.36 10.80 -1.81
N PRO A 76 -6.06 9.64 -1.19
CA PRO A 76 -6.90 8.46 -1.33
C PRO A 76 -8.28 8.70 -0.71
N TYR A 77 -9.34 8.41 -1.47
CA TYR A 77 -10.74 8.52 -1.03
C TYR A 77 -11.15 9.90 -0.50
N ASP A 78 -10.52 10.99 -0.97
CA ASP A 78 -10.72 12.37 -0.51
C ASP A 78 -12.18 12.85 -0.45
N GLN A 79 -13.08 12.22 -1.22
CA GLN A 79 -14.48 12.62 -1.36
C GLN A 79 -15.46 11.75 -0.55
N LEU A 80 -14.96 10.85 0.29
CA LEU A 80 -15.79 9.91 1.06
C LEU A 80 -15.58 10.10 2.56
N ASP A 81 -16.65 9.97 3.34
CA ASP A 81 -16.55 9.90 4.80
C ASP A 81 -15.97 8.55 5.25
N GLU A 82 -15.44 8.52 6.47
CA GLU A 82 -14.79 7.36 7.07
C GLU A 82 -15.60 6.07 7.03
N LYS A 83 -16.92 6.15 7.27
CA LYS A 83 -17.79 4.97 7.25
C LYS A 83 -17.91 4.45 5.83
N THR A 84 -18.18 5.34 4.88
CA THR A 84 -18.30 4.97 3.46
C THR A 84 -17.00 4.38 2.91
N ILE A 85 -15.84 4.91 3.32
CA ILE A 85 -14.52 4.33 2.99
C ILE A 85 -14.44 2.89 3.49
N GLY A 86 -14.72 2.66 4.78
CA GLY A 86 -14.64 1.33 5.38
C GLY A 86 -15.55 0.31 4.69
N TRP A 87 -16.80 0.69 4.41
CA TRP A 87 -17.75 -0.14 3.66
C TRP A 87 -17.26 -0.45 2.24
N SER A 88 -16.79 0.56 1.51
CA SER A 88 -16.30 0.43 0.14
C SER A 88 -15.10 -0.54 0.06
N ILE A 89 -14.13 -0.38 0.96
CA ILE A 89 -12.95 -1.26 1.06
C ILE A 89 -13.36 -2.70 1.37
N CYS A 90 -14.27 -2.90 2.34
CA CYS A 90 -14.78 -4.21 2.72
C CYS A 90 -15.55 -4.89 1.60
N ALA A 91 -16.28 -4.13 0.77
CA ALA A 91 -17.02 -4.60 -0.40
C ALA A 91 -16.10 -4.98 -1.58
N GLY A 92 -14.81 -4.68 -1.53
CA GLY A 92 -13.86 -5.00 -2.59
C GLY A 92 -13.65 -3.88 -3.62
N ASN A 93 -14.28 -2.72 -3.42
CA ASN A 93 -14.04 -1.56 -4.27
C ASN A 93 -12.62 -1.02 -4.05
N ARG A 94 -12.05 -0.40 -5.08
CA ARG A 94 -10.71 0.19 -5.08
C ARG A 94 -10.71 1.56 -5.72
N LEU A 95 -9.68 2.33 -5.43
CA LEU A 95 -9.44 3.61 -6.11
C LEU A 95 -9.23 3.36 -7.60
N LYS A 96 -9.77 4.25 -8.43
CA LYS A 96 -9.53 4.20 -9.87
C LYS A 96 -8.05 4.47 -10.14
N ILE A 97 -7.42 3.65 -10.97
CA ILE A 97 -6.09 3.93 -11.51
C ILE A 97 -6.30 4.65 -12.85
N PRO A 98 -5.89 5.94 -12.98
CA PRO A 98 -6.06 6.66 -14.23
C PRO A 98 -5.19 6.11 -15.36
N ASN A 99 -5.61 6.30 -16.62
CA ASN A 99 -4.91 5.77 -17.80
C ASN A 99 -3.53 6.38 -18.04
N TYR A 100 -3.21 7.53 -17.42
CA TYR A 100 -1.87 8.11 -17.50
C TYR A 100 -0.84 7.37 -16.63
N VAL A 101 -1.29 6.53 -15.69
CA VAL A 101 -0.39 5.69 -14.88
C VAL A 101 0.11 4.55 -15.77
N PRO A 102 1.44 4.34 -15.89
CA PRO A 102 1.99 3.25 -16.69
C PRO A 102 1.41 1.89 -16.30
N SER A 103 1.12 1.03 -17.28
CA SER A 103 0.46 -0.27 -17.08
C SER A 103 1.19 -1.18 -16.09
N ASP A 104 2.52 -1.14 -16.09
CA ASP A 104 3.35 -1.91 -15.15
C ASP A 104 3.13 -1.45 -13.71
N VAL A 105 3.09 -0.14 -13.48
CA VAL A 105 2.80 0.45 -12.17
C VAL A 105 1.36 0.15 -11.75
N ALA A 106 0.40 0.28 -12.67
CA ALA A 106 -1.00 -0.05 -12.42
C ALA A 106 -1.18 -1.52 -12.01
N SER A 107 -0.43 -2.43 -12.62
CA SER A 107 -0.44 -3.86 -12.30
C SER A 107 0.16 -4.13 -10.92
N ILE A 108 1.28 -3.48 -10.58
CA ILE A 108 1.89 -3.58 -9.24
C ILE A 108 0.91 -3.14 -8.15
N ILE A 109 0.28 -1.97 -8.31
CA ILE A 109 -0.73 -1.46 -7.38
C ILE A 109 -1.89 -2.45 -7.27
N SER A 110 -2.41 -2.91 -8.42
CA SER A 110 -3.58 -3.79 -8.49
C SER A 110 -3.37 -5.14 -7.80
N ASN A 111 -2.18 -5.71 -7.96
CA ASN A 111 -1.84 -6.97 -7.31
C ASN A 111 -1.59 -6.79 -5.80
N ALA A 112 -1.00 -5.67 -5.38
CA ALA A 112 -0.68 -5.42 -3.97
C ALA A 112 -1.95 -5.17 -3.11
N TRP A 113 -3.01 -4.55 -3.64
CA TRP A 113 -4.25 -4.31 -2.87
C TRP A 113 -5.36 -5.35 -3.11
N ASN A 114 -5.03 -6.57 -3.57
CA ASN A 114 -6.02 -7.62 -3.82
C ASN A 114 -6.95 -7.85 -2.61
N GLN A 115 -8.23 -8.12 -2.87
CA GLN A 115 -9.20 -8.37 -1.79
C GLN A 115 -8.79 -9.59 -0.95
N ASP A 116 -8.35 -10.66 -1.61
CA ASP A 116 -7.79 -11.85 -0.98
C ASP A 116 -6.35 -11.58 -0.51
N PRO A 117 -6.05 -11.60 0.80
CA PRO A 117 -4.71 -11.36 1.32
C PRO A 117 -3.66 -12.35 0.80
N THR A 118 -4.06 -13.56 0.40
CA THR A 118 -3.15 -14.60 -0.10
C THR A 118 -2.72 -14.37 -1.54
N LYS A 119 -3.51 -13.60 -2.30
CA LYS A 119 -3.23 -13.23 -3.69
C LYS A 119 -2.46 -11.91 -3.82
N ARG A 120 -2.17 -11.24 -2.70
CA ARG A 120 -1.40 -9.99 -2.71
C ARG A 120 0.07 -10.26 -3.02
N SER A 121 0.67 -9.39 -3.83
CA SER A 121 2.12 -9.43 -4.05
C SER A 121 2.89 -9.31 -2.74
N THR A 122 3.97 -10.06 -2.60
CA THR A 122 4.93 -9.89 -1.52
C THR A 122 5.79 -8.65 -1.77
N CYS A 123 6.44 -8.13 -0.71
CA CYS A 123 7.38 -7.01 -0.85
C CYS A 123 8.51 -7.34 -1.84
N LEU A 124 9.01 -8.58 -1.83
CA LEU A 124 10.04 -9.03 -2.77
C LEU A 124 9.57 -9.01 -4.23
N GLN A 125 8.33 -9.44 -4.48
CA GLN A 125 7.72 -9.36 -5.82
C GLN A 125 7.57 -7.91 -6.27
N ILE A 126 7.05 -7.04 -5.41
CA ILE A 126 6.92 -5.60 -5.70
C ILE A 126 8.29 -4.99 -6.06
N ILE A 127 9.34 -5.29 -5.30
CA ILE A 127 10.70 -4.81 -5.59
C ILE A 127 11.18 -5.30 -6.96
N ALA A 128 10.96 -6.58 -7.28
CA ALA A 128 11.36 -7.16 -8.56
C ALA A 128 10.61 -6.49 -9.73
N ASP A 129 9.31 -6.29 -9.59
CA ASP A 129 8.46 -5.67 -10.61
C ASP A 129 8.82 -4.20 -10.83
N ILE A 130 9.06 -3.43 -9.76
CA ILE A 130 9.52 -2.04 -9.85
C ILE A 130 10.88 -1.97 -10.55
N LYS A 131 11.84 -2.84 -10.19
CA LYS A 131 13.15 -2.87 -10.87
C LYS A 131 13.03 -3.17 -12.35
N LYS A 132 12.14 -4.10 -12.73
CA LYS A 132 11.86 -4.43 -14.13
C LYS A 132 11.28 -3.24 -14.89
N ALA A 133 10.28 -2.56 -14.30
CA ALA A 133 9.67 -1.37 -14.89
C ALA A 133 10.68 -0.21 -15.07
N MET A 134 11.57 0.00 -14.08
CA MET A 134 12.62 1.03 -14.17
C MET A 134 13.69 0.71 -15.22
N ALA A 135 14.10 -0.56 -15.34
CA ALA A 135 15.08 -0.99 -16.32
C ALA A 135 14.56 -0.81 -17.77
N PHE A 136 13.28 -1.08 -17.99
CA PHE A 136 12.64 -0.86 -19.30
C PHE A 136 12.62 0.63 -19.69
N ASN A 137 12.25 1.52 -18.77
CA ASN A 137 12.23 2.96 -19.02
C ASN A 137 13.63 3.53 -19.29
N THR A 138 14.68 2.99 -18.67
CA THR A 138 16.06 3.45 -18.89
C THR A 138 16.58 3.08 -20.28
N ASN A 139 16.12 1.97 -20.86
CA ASN A 139 16.52 1.53 -22.19
C ASN A 139 15.85 2.34 -23.31
N ASN A 140 14.65 2.87 -23.09
CA ASN A 140 13.92 3.69 -24.07
C ASN A 140 14.42 5.14 -24.14
N ILE A 141 15.21 5.60 -23.16
CA ILE A 141 15.80 6.96 -23.16
C ILE A 141 17.13 7.01 -23.93
N LYS A 142 17.74 5.87 -24.25
CA LYS A 142 19.05 5.78 -24.93
C LYS A 142 18.97 5.57 -26.45
N THR A 143 17.80 5.76 -27.05
CA THR A 143 17.55 5.51 -28.49
C THR A 143 17.19 6.75 -29.30
N GLU A 144 17.49 7.96 -28.80
CA GLU A 144 17.47 9.20 -29.59
C GLU A 144 18.86 9.83 -29.66
#